data_AF-X1UIK9-F1
#
_entry.id   AF-X1UIK9-F1
#
_cell.length_a   1.000
_cell.length_b   1.000
_cell.length_c   1.000
_cell.angle_alpha   90.00
_cell.angle_beta   90.00
_cell.angle_gamma   90.00
#
_symmetry.space_group_name_H-M   'P 1'
#
loop_
_entity.id
_entity.type
_entity.pdbx_description
1 polymer ?
#
loop_
_entity_poly.entity_id
_entity_poly.type
_entity_poly.pdbx_seq_one_letter_code
_entity_poly.pdbx_strand_id
1 'polypeptide(L)'
;LNCTSREDTTLSDLFFLADGTKMYFVGTYGKAAWQYDLNTAWNLSTAEYSKKTSVSHDENTPTGLAFSSDGTKIYVVGATADTVYQYPLGAAWDVSGQVYLNDQPLANFGSANVQERRGTMDQTCMTGFEKNKLEYSQNSELLYDEPQTFTTPNDFFDDIEYMVCFPNGLIKYHKDGDTDALHQDLKVRVRPVGGEWSDESPARFSAETNKPLFYNFKLSDYMTVNKGTQYQLEFTATTNSSNRYINGIWLRSIREVVDVAFTYPGKALVGIKAVATSQLSGRIDVKVIRE
;
A
#
# COMPACT_ATOMS: atom_id res chain seq x y z
N LEU A 1 3.60 25.52 36.87
CA LEU A 1 2.89 24.45 36.14
C LEU A 1 3.64 24.32 34.81
N ASN A 2 4.50 23.31 34.69
CA ASN A 2 5.57 23.21 33.67
C ASN A 2 5.18 22.21 32.55
N CYS A 3 3.93 22.27 32.08
CA CYS A 3 3.45 21.34 31.06
C CYS A 3 4.16 21.51 29.71
N THR A 4 4.76 22.69 29.45
CA THR A 4 5.45 23.03 28.19
C THR A 4 6.98 22.93 28.28
N SER A 5 7.60 23.28 29.42
CA SER A 5 9.05 23.44 29.55
C SER A 5 9.87 22.17 29.34
N ARG A 6 9.22 21.00 29.35
CA ARG A 6 9.87 19.71 29.13
C ARG A 6 9.98 19.36 27.64
N GLU A 7 9.12 19.94 26.82
CA GLU A 7 8.95 19.61 25.40
C GLU A 7 9.40 20.75 24.47
N ASP A 8 9.20 22.00 24.89
CA ASP A 8 9.67 23.18 24.17
C ASP A 8 9.94 24.32 25.15
N THR A 9 11.09 24.98 25.02
CA THR A 9 11.50 26.09 25.88
C THR A 9 11.21 27.46 25.27
N THR A 10 10.72 27.52 24.03
CA THR A 10 10.48 28.77 23.29
C THR A 10 9.11 28.78 22.59
N LEU A 11 8.05 28.65 23.39
CA LEU A 11 6.67 28.72 22.93
C LEU A 11 6.38 30.09 22.28
N SER A 12 5.82 30.06 21.08
CA SER A 12 5.54 31.26 20.28
C SER A 12 4.05 31.54 20.11
N ASP A 13 3.23 30.49 20.02
CA ASP A 13 1.78 30.62 19.89
C ASP A 13 1.04 29.45 20.56
N LEU A 14 -0.21 29.67 20.95
CA LEU A 14 -1.07 28.74 21.68
C LEU A 14 -2.50 28.81 21.12
N PHE A 15 -3.10 27.64 20.88
CA PHE A 15 -4.47 27.49 20.47
C PHE A 15 -5.22 26.54 21.40
N PHE A 16 -6.45 26.88 21.77
CA PHE A 16 -7.36 25.98 22.44
C PHE A 16 -8.48 25.56 21.49
N LEU A 17 -8.85 24.29 21.54
CA LEU A 17 -10.09 23.85 20.91
C LEU A 17 -11.29 24.53 21.60
N ALA A 18 -12.37 24.79 20.86
CA ALA A 18 -13.51 25.57 21.36
C ALA A 18 -14.19 24.96 22.60
N ASP A 19 -14.08 23.65 22.79
CA ASP A 19 -14.59 22.94 23.97
C ASP A 19 -13.64 23.00 25.19
N GLY A 20 -12.44 23.56 25.02
CA GLY A 20 -11.39 23.67 26.03
C GLY A 20 -10.71 22.35 26.39
N THR A 21 -11.04 21.24 25.72
CA THR A 21 -10.52 19.90 26.04
C THR A 21 -9.18 19.60 25.41
N LYS A 22 -8.73 20.45 24.47
CA LYS A 22 -7.44 20.32 23.80
C LYS A 22 -6.71 21.64 23.72
N MET A 23 -5.40 21.57 23.86
CA MET A 23 -4.48 22.69 23.76
C MET A 23 -3.37 22.33 22.78
N TYR A 24 -3.01 23.28 21.94
CA TYR A 24 -1.98 23.13 20.92
C TYR A 24 -1.02 24.30 20.99
N PHE A 25 0.25 24.07 20.73
CA PHE A 25 1.22 25.15 20.65
C PHE A 25 2.30 24.86 19.61
N VAL A 26 2.98 25.92 19.18
CA VAL A 26 4.23 25.84 18.44
C VAL A 26 5.32 26.59 19.20
N GLY A 27 6.57 26.17 19.00
CA GLY A 27 7.73 26.85 19.53
C GLY A 27 8.95 26.68 18.63
N THR A 28 9.89 27.61 18.75
CA THR A 28 11.04 27.70 17.83
C THR A 28 12.12 26.65 18.12
N TYR A 29 12.16 26.10 19.33
CA TYR A 29 13.12 25.06 19.71
C TYR A 29 12.61 23.68 19.33
N GLY A 30 11.36 23.34 19.69
CA GLY A 30 10.75 22.05 19.37
C GLY A 30 10.33 21.91 17.91
N LYS A 31 10.16 23.03 17.18
CA LYS A 31 9.85 23.09 15.74
C LYS A 31 8.73 22.13 15.32
N ALA A 32 7.71 22.05 16.17
CA ALA A 32 6.61 21.11 16.05
C ALA A 32 5.31 21.79 16.48
N ALA A 33 4.20 21.30 15.93
CA ALA A 33 2.88 21.54 16.49
C ALA A 33 2.59 20.45 17.52
N TRP A 34 2.42 20.88 18.77
CA TRP A 34 2.19 20.02 19.92
C TRP A 34 0.70 19.93 20.22
N GLN A 35 0.23 18.79 20.73
CA GLN A 35 -1.14 18.57 21.20
C GLN A 35 -1.13 18.00 22.62
N TYR A 36 -1.97 18.61 23.45
CA TYR A 36 -2.25 18.19 24.81
C TYR A 36 -3.76 18.00 24.98
N ASP A 37 -4.13 16.96 25.73
CA ASP A 37 -5.50 16.73 26.16
C ASP A 37 -5.69 17.32 27.57
N LEU A 38 -6.80 18.00 27.81
CA LEU A 38 -7.14 18.61 29.10
C LEU A 38 -8.32 17.84 29.69
N ASN A 39 -8.07 17.07 30.74
CA ASN A 39 -9.12 16.28 31.42
C ASN A 39 -10.21 17.17 32.05
N THR A 40 -9.90 18.45 32.30
CA THR A 40 -10.88 19.47 32.64
C THR A 40 -10.72 20.65 31.68
N ALA A 41 -11.81 21.01 30.98
CA ALA A 41 -11.79 22.06 29.98
C ALA A 41 -11.15 23.35 30.53
N TRP A 42 -10.22 23.93 29.78
CA TRP A 42 -9.48 25.16 30.12
C TRP A 42 -8.59 25.07 31.37
N ASN A 43 -8.46 23.89 31.98
CA ASN A 43 -7.61 23.70 33.15
C ASN A 43 -6.24 23.13 32.78
N LEU A 44 -5.24 24.01 32.72
CA LEU A 44 -3.84 23.66 32.44
C LEU A 44 -3.25 22.67 33.45
N SER A 45 -3.76 22.60 34.68
CA SER A 45 -3.29 21.63 35.69
C SER A 45 -3.61 20.19 35.31
N THR A 46 -4.51 20.00 34.35
CA THR A 46 -4.97 18.70 33.85
C THR A 46 -4.46 18.40 32.44
N ALA A 47 -3.54 19.23 31.93
CA ALA A 47 -2.96 19.05 30.60
C ALA A 47 -2.02 17.84 30.60
N GLU A 48 -2.32 16.88 29.74
CA GLU A 48 -1.52 15.68 29.48
C GLU A 48 -0.99 15.73 28.05
N TYR A 49 0.31 15.49 27.88
CA TYR A 49 0.92 15.42 26.56
C TYR A 49 0.27 14.27 25.77
N SER A 50 -0.22 14.58 24.57
CA SER A 50 -0.87 13.60 23.69
C SER A 50 0.08 13.19 22.57
N LYS A 51 0.50 14.15 21.74
CA LYS A 51 1.29 13.89 20.53
C LYS A 51 1.86 15.20 19.96
N LYS A 52 2.69 15.07 18.92
CA LYS A 52 3.20 16.20 18.12
C LYS A 52 3.34 15.81 16.65
N THR A 53 3.43 16.82 15.79
CA THR A 53 3.94 16.68 14.42
C THR A 53 5.05 17.70 14.17
N SER A 54 6.16 17.25 13.59
CA SER A 54 7.27 18.15 13.23
C SER A 54 6.84 19.03 12.06
N VAL A 55 7.16 20.32 12.15
CA VAL A 55 6.98 21.30 11.06
C VAL A 55 8.33 21.76 10.49
N SER A 56 9.43 21.31 11.10
CA SER A 56 10.81 21.67 10.80
C SER A 56 11.24 21.45 9.35
N HIS A 57 10.53 20.57 8.63
CA HIS A 57 10.78 20.32 7.21
C HIS A 57 10.49 21.55 6.34
N ASP A 58 9.45 22.32 6.67
CA ASP A 58 9.07 23.52 5.90
C ASP A 58 9.35 24.81 6.67
N GLU A 59 9.23 24.81 8.01
CA GLU A 59 9.40 25.98 8.86
C GLU A 59 10.29 25.69 10.08
N ASN A 60 11.45 26.35 10.15
CA ASN A 60 12.44 26.15 11.21
C ASN A 60 12.31 27.11 12.40
N THR A 61 11.49 28.14 12.28
CA THR A 61 11.21 29.15 13.30
C THR A 61 9.71 29.44 13.34
N PRO A 62 8.88 28.43 13.68
CA PRO A 62 7.43 28.59 13.70
C PRO A 62 7.02 29.61 14.77
N THR A 63 6.20 30.57 14.37
CA THR A 63 5.74 31.67 15.23
C THR A 63 4.23 31.71 15.42
N GLY A 64 3.47 30.98 14.59
CA GLY A 64 2.01 30.97 14.67
C GLY A 64 1.40 29.67 14.18
N LEU A 65 0.23 29.33 14.73
CA LEU A 65 -0.55 28.17 14.33
C LEU A 65 -2.05 28.50 14.27
N ALA A 66 -2.77 27.90 13.31
CA ALA A 66 -4.22 28.02 13.24
C ALA A 66 -4.85 26.77 12.65
N PHE A 67 -6.08 26.44 13.05
CA PHE A 67 -6.84 25.34 12.44
C PHE A 67 -7.87 25.85 11.43
N SER A 68 -8.18 25.05 10.42
CA SER A 68 -9.40 25.25 9.63
C SER A 68 -10.64 25.05 10.49
N SER A 69 -11.77 25.64 10.07
CA SER A 69 -13.03 25.57 10.83
C SER A 69 -13.57 24.16 11.03
N ASP A 70 -13.28 23.24 10.10
CA ASP A 70 -13.61 21.82 10.17
C ASP A 70 -12.55 20.97 10.90
N GLY A 71 -11.45 21.60 11.36
CA GLY A 71 -10.35 20.94 12.04
C GLY A 71 -9.50 20.02 11.15
N THR A 72 -9.75 19.94 9.84
CA THR A 72 -9.05 18.99 8.94
C THR A 72 -7.71 19.49 8.45
N LYS A 73 -7.33 20.74 8.78
CA LYS A 73 -6.06 21.35 8.41
C LYS A 73 -5.51 22.16 9.58
N ILE A 74 -4.19 22.15 9.72
CA ILE A 74 -3.43 23.11 10.51
C ILE A 74 -2.60 23.97 9.58
N TYR A 75 -2.59 25.27 9.82
CA TYR A 75 -1.77 26.27 9.15
C TYR A 75 -0.66 26.69 10.09
N VAL A 76 0.56 26.78 9.58
CA VAL A 76 1.72 27.20 10.34
C VAL A 76 2.43 28.31 9.58
N VAL A 77 2.85 29.32 10.32
CA VAL A 77 3.68 30.41 9.83
C VAL A 77 4.93 30.51 10.69
N GLY A 78 5.98 31.10 10.15
CA GLY A 78 7.20 31.37 10.89
C GLY A 78 8.04 32.44 10.24
N ALA A 79 9.29 32.54 10.70
CA ALA A 79 10.22 33.57 10.23
C ALA A 79 11.25 33.03 9.21
N THR A 80 11.20 31.74 8.85
CA THR A 80 12.15 31.16 7.88
C THR A 80 11.80 31.56 6.46
N ALA A 81 10.51 31.57 6.13
CA ALA A 81 9.99 31.91 4.82
C ALA A 81 8.72 32.76 4.94
N ASP A 82 8.52 33.65 3.97
CA ASP A 82 7.28 34.44 3.83
C ASP A 82 6.15 33.57 3.24
N THR A 83 5.80 32.48 3.92
CA THR A 83 4.87 31.47 3.41
C THR A 83 3.98 30.94 4.53
N VAL A 84 2.70 30.73 4.21
CA VAL A 84 1.77 30.00 5.07
C VAL A 84 1.81 28.54 4.64
N TYR A 85 2.31 27.68 5.53
CA TYR A 85 2.28 26.25 5.31
C TYR A 85 0.95 25.67 5.75
N GLN A 86 0.41 24.76 4.95
CA GLN A 86 -0.84 24.07 5.25
C GLN A 86 -0.54 22.57 5.37
N TYR A 87 -0.92 21.98 6.49
CA TYR A 87 -0.83 20.55 6.75
C TYR A 87 -2.24 19.98 6.93
N PRO A 88 -2.69 19.11 6.03
CA PRO A 88 -3.94 18.39 6.25
C PRO A 88 -3.76 17.32 7.34
N LEU A 89 -4.82 17.10 8.11
CA LEU A 89 -4.87 16.19 9.25
C LEU A 89 -5.73 14.97 8.92
N GLY A 90 -5.29 13.78 9.36
CA GLY A 90 -6.01 12.53 9.12
C GLY A 90 -7.33 12.43 9.90
N ALA A 91 -7.46 13.18 10.99
CA ALA A 91 -8.69 13.35 11.76
C ALA A 91 -8.77 14.79 12.27
N ALA A 92 -9.99 15.31 12.44
CA ALA A 92 -10.19 16.69 12.86
C ALA A 92 -9.51 16.96 14.20
N TRP A 93 -8.68 18.01 14.24
CA TRP A 93 -7.90 18.44 15.41
C TRP A 93 -6.92 17.38 15.97
N ASP A 94 -6.52 16.39 15.19
CA ASP A 94 -5.50 15.41 15.57
C ASP A 94 -4.17 15.67 14.83
N VAL A 95 -3.16 16.16 15.55
CA VAL A 95 -1.83 16.47 14.97
C VAL A 95 -0.90 15.25 14.92
N SER A 96 -1.44 14.02 14.96
CA SER A 96 -0.64 12.81 14.77
C SER A 96 0.21 12.91 13.50
N GLY A 97 1.43 12.40 13.59
CA GLY A 97 2.35 12.34 12.46
C GLY A 97 1.69 11.74 11.23
N GLN A 98 1.72 12.47 10.12
CA GLN A 98 0.96 12.13 8.93
C GLN A 98 1.82 11.37 7.93
N VAL A 99 1.24 10.34 7.33
CA VAL A 99 1.73 9.70 6.13
C VAL A 99 0.95 10.30 4.96
N TYR A 100 1.66 10.73 3.94
CA TYR A 100 1.10 11.31 2.73
C TYR A 100 1.41 10.43 1.54
N LEU A 101 0.43 10.30 0.66
CA LEU A 101 0.58 9.73 -0.67
C LEU A 101 0.24 10.84 -1.68
N ASN A 102 1.20 11.21 -2.52
CA ASN A 102 1.05 12.29 -3.52
C ASN A 102 0.53 13.60 -2.89
N ASP A 103 1.16 14.03 -1.79
CA ASP A 103 0.81 15.23 -1.00
C ASP A 103 -0.60 15.24 -0.38
N GLN A 104 -1.31 14.11 -0.40
CA GLN A 104 -2.60 13.95 0.27
C GLN A 104 -2.46 13.06 1.52
N PRO A 105 -3.14 13.37 2.64
CA PRO A 105 -3.18 12.48 3.79
C PRO A 105 -3.58 11.06 3.41
N LEU A 106 -2.94 10.08 4.03
CA LEU A 106 -3.29 8.67 3.86
C LEU A 106 -4.78 8.40 4.15
N ALA A 107 -5.37 9.14 5.09
CA ALA A 107 -6.78 9.03 5.45
C ALA A 107 -7.76 9.27 4.29
N ASN A 108 -7.33 10.01 3.25
CA ASN A 108 -8.14 10.21 2.04
C ASN A 108 -8.24 8.93 1.19
N PHE A 109 -7.39 7.95 1.44
CA PHE A 109 -7.35 6.66 0.74
C PHE A 109 -7.92 5.59 1.67
N GLY A 110 -9.25 5.44 1.72
CA GLY A 110 -9.94 4.60 2.71
C GLY A 110 -9.53 3.11 2.77
N SER A 111 -8.82 2.60 1.77
CA SER A 111 -8.24 1.25 1.74
C SER A 111 -6.77 1.17 2.17
N ALA A 112 -6.14 2.31 2.46
CA ALA A 112 -4.74 2.37 2.80
C ALA A 112 -4.53 2.16 4.31
N ASN A 113 -3.57 1.31 4.66
CA ASN A 113 -3.22 0.96 6.02
C ASN A 113 -1.71 1.18 6.23
N VAL A 114 -1.37 1.78 7.38
CA VAL A 114 0.01 1.97 7.82
C VAL A 114 0.34 0.99 8.93
N GLN A 115 1.51 0.39 8.81
CA GLN A 115 2.16 -0.36 9.86
C GLN A 115 3.47 0.34 10.22
N GLU A 116 3.78 0.35 11.51
CA GLU A 116 4.96 1.02 12.02
C GLU A 116 5.74 0.11 12.93
N ARG A 117 7.05 0.34 12.96
CA ARG A 117 7.92 -0.20 13.99
C ARG A 117 8.82 0.90 14.50
N ARG A 118 8.96 0.96 15.82
CA ARG A 118 9.77 1.98 16.51
C ARG A 118 11.27 1.66 16.52
N GLY A 119 11.71 0.59 15.85
CA GLY A 119 13.12 0.21 15.80
C GLY A 119 13.65 -0.46 17.06
N THR A 120 12.81 -1.14 17.84
CA THR A 120 13.29 -1.97 18.95
C THR A 120 14.18 -3.10 18.44
N MET A 121 15.02 -3.66 19.31
CA MET A 121 15.82 -4.83 18.96
C MET A 121 14.95 -6.06 18.67
N ASP A 122 13.81 -6.19 19.37
CA ASP A 122 12.88 -7.32 19.24
C ASP A 122 11.71 -7.02 18.27
N GLN A 123 11.90 -6.14 17.29
CA GLN A 123 10.81 -5.79 16.37
C GLN A 123 10.50 -6.93 15.39
N THR A 124 9.22 -7.12 15.09
CA THR A 124 8.74 -8.12 14.13
C THR A 124 8.63 -7.55 12.72
N CYS A 125 8.60 -8.42 11.71
CA CYS A 125 8.32 -8.03 10.33
C CYS A 125 6.92 -7.39 10.24
N MET A 126 6.73 -6.47 9.31
CA MET A 126 5.40 -5.95 9.00
C MET A 126 4.59 -6.99 8.23
N THR A 127 3.30 -7.06 8.55
CA THR A 127 2.37 -7.98 7.90
C THR A 127 2.20 -7.63 6.43
N GLY A 128 2.39 -8.59 5.54
CA GLY A 128 2.39 -8.39 4.08
C GLY A 128 3.73 -7.92 3.49
N PHE A 129 4.77 -7.77 4.31
CA PHE A 129 6.14 -7.45 3.89
C PHE A 129 7.11 -8.60 4.21
N GLU A 130 6.62 -9.84 4.29
CA GLU A 130 7.44 -11.01 4.61
C GLU A 130 8.12 -11.61 3.37
N LYS A 131 7.90 -11.04 2.19
CA LYS A 131 8.27 -11.62 0.90
C LYS A 131 8.84 -10.57 -0.04
N ASN A 132 9.92 -10.91 -0.72
CA ASN A 132 10.37 -10.22 -1.92
C ASN A 132 9.79 -10.94 -3.15
N LYS A 133 9.34 -10.18 -4.15
CA LYS A 133 8.79 -10.73 -5.39
C LYS A 133 9.53 -10.13 -6.57
N LEU A 134 10.25 -10.96 -7.30
CA LEU A 134 10.91 -10.57 -8.54
C LEU A 134 9.97 -10.89 -9.71
N GLU A 135 9.50 -9.86 -10.40
CA GLU A 135 8.50 -10.00 -11.47
C GLU A 135 9.13 -10.05 -12.87
N TYR A 136 8.70 -11.05 -13.64
CA TYR A 136 8.96 -11.21 -15.06
C TYR A 136 7.66 -10.97 -15.83
N SER A 137 7.57 -9.80 -16.48
CA SER A 137 6.44 -9.46 -17.34
C SER A 137 6.47 -10.33 -18.61
N GLN A 138 5.38 -11.06 -18.86
CA GLN A 138 5.19 -11.84 -20.10
C GLN A 138 4.35 -11.04 -21.09
N ASN A 139 3.19 -10.54 -20.64
CA ASN A 139 2.28 -9.71 -21.44
C ASN A 139 1.89 -10.32 -22.78
N SER A 140 1.60 -11.63 -22.78
CA SER A 140 1.27 -12.39 -23.97
C SER A 140 -0.11 -13.02 -23.86
N GLU A 141 -0.83 -13.05 -24.97
CA GLU A 141 -2.06 -13.84 -25.09
C GLU A 141 -1.70 -15.33 -25.18
N LEU A 142 -2.46 -16.17 -24.46
CA LEU A 142 -2.39 -17.62 -24.58
C LEU A 142 -3.39 -18.06 -25.65
N LEU A 143 -2.87 -18.55 -26.77
CA LEU A 143 -3.69 -19.04 -27.87
C LEU A 143 -4.15 -20.49 -27.61
N TYR A 144 -5.28 -20.86 -28.22
CA TYR A 144 -5.87 -22.17 -28.04
C TYR A 144 -4.92 -23.29 -28.50
N ASP A 145 -4.64 -24.24 -27.61
CA ASP A 145 -3.76 -25.38 -27.84
C ASP A 145 -2.31 -25.01 -28.27
N GLU A 146 -1.91 -23.75 -28.02
CA GLU A 146 -0.56 -23.26 -28.27
C GLU A 146 0.16 -23.00 -26.93
N PRO A 147 1.02 -23.93 -26.46
CA PRO A 147 1.67 -23.80 -25.17
C PRO A 147 2.71 -22.68 -25.17
N GLN A 148 2.64 -21.82 -24.14
CA GLN A 148 3.71 -20.89 -23.81
C GLN A 148 4.55 -21.43 -22.66
N THR A 149 5.88 -21.43 -22.83
CA THR A 149 6.80 -21.95 -21.83
C THR A 149 7.58 -20.82 -21.15
N PHE A 150 7.88 -21.02 -19.87
CA PHE A 150 8.75 -20.16 -19.08
C PHE A 150 9.69 -21.02 -18.25
N THR A 151 10.97 -20.70 -18.27
CA THR A 151 11.97 -21.30 -17.38
C THR A 151 12.40 -20.25 -16.36
N THR A 152 12.34 -20.57 -15.07
CA THR A 152 12.75 -19.64 -14.02
C THR A 152 14.22 -19.24 -14.23
N PRO A 153 14.57 -17.94 -14.27
CA PRO A 153 15.95 -17.54 -14.50
C PRO A 153 16.90 -17.96 -13.37
N ASN A 154 16.38 -18.07 -12.14
CA ASN A 154 17.13 -18.50 -10.97
C ASN A 154 16.53 -19.78 -10.37
N ASP A 155 17.07 -20.19 -9.23
CA ASP A 155 16.63 -21.31 -8.41
C ASP A 155 16.47 -20.92 -6.93
N PHE A 156 16.88 -19.71 -6.55
CA PHE A 156 16.82 -19.20 -5.18
C PHE A 156 15.48 -18.49 -4.90
N PHE A 157 14.41 -19.27 -4.83
CA PHE A 157 13.09 -18.83 -4.43
C PHE A 157 12.39 -19.88 -3.57
N ASP A 158 11.42 -19.43 -2.79
CA ASP A 158 10.61 -20.26 -1.91
C ASP A 158 9.28 -20.64 -2.59
N ASP A 159 8.82 -19.86 -3.56
CA ASP A 159 7.60 -20.14 -4.35
C ASP A 159 7.64 -19.44 -5.73
N ILE A 160 6.74 -19.85 -6.63
CA ILE A 160 6.50 -19.21 -7.91
C ILE A 160 5.04 -18.76 -7.95
N GLU A 161 4.82 -17.47 -8.22
CA GLU A 161 3.49 -16.94 -8.49
C GLU A 161 3.33 -16.65 -9.98
N TYR A 162 2.13 -16.83 -10.53
CA TYR A 162 1.81 -16.36 -11.86
C TYR A 162 0.46 -15.64 -11.90
N MET A 163 0.35 -14.66 -12.78
CA MET A 163 -0.85 -13.86 -12.97
C MET A 163 -1.42 -14.11 -14.35
N VAL A 164 -2.69 -14.50 -14.35
CA VAL A 164 -3.52 -14.63 -15.55
C VAL A 164 -4.55 -13.52 -15.53
N CYS A 165 -4.80 -12.90 -16.68
CA CYS A 165 -5.84 -11.88 -16.79
C CYS A 165 -6.71 -12.03 -18.03
N PHE A 166 -7.87 -11.38 -17.95
CA PHE A 166 -8.83 -11.23 -19.02
C PHE A 166 -9.02 -9.72 -19.20
N PRO A 167 -8.20 -9.05 -20.04
CA PRO A 167 -8.17 -7.58 -20.11
C PRO A 167 -9.52 -6.95 -20.46
N ASN A 168 -10.35 -7.68 -21.21
CA ASN A 168 -11.66 -7.23 -21.66
C ASN A 168 -12.81 -7.93 -20.91
N GLY A 169 -12.51 -8.64 -19.83
CA GLY A 169 -13.47 -9.43 -19.07
C GLY A 169 -13.82 -10.78 -19.72
N LEU A 170 -14.85 -11.43 -19.18
CA LEU A 170 -15.42 -12.68 -19.65
C LEU A 170 -16.92 -12.44 -19.80
N ILE A 171 -17.40 -12.30 -21.03
CA ILE A 171 -18.82 -12.06 -21.31
C ILE A 171 -19.16 -12.49 -22.73
N LYS A 172 -20.35 -13.07 -22.88
CA LYS A 172 -20.93 -13.39 -24.17
C LYS A 172 -22.10 -12.45 -24.45
N TYR A 173 -22.14 -11.90 -25.66
CA TYR A 173 -23.26 -11.10 -26.14
C TYR A 173 -24.13 -11.91 -27.10
N HIS A 174 -25.43 -11.87 -26.88
CA HIS A 174 -26.42 -12.41 -27.80
C HIS A 174 -26.85 -11.36 -28.83
N LYS A 175 -27.56 -11.79 -29.88
CA LYS A 175 -27.98 -10.89 -30.98
C LYS A 175 -29.05 -9.88 -30.56
N ASP A 176 -29.79 -10.19 -29.51
CA ASP A 176 -30.83 -9.38 -28.88
C ASP A 176 -30.27 -8.36 -27.87
N GLY A 177 -28.98 -8.44 -27.54
CA GLY A 177 -28.32 -7.57 -26.59
C GLY A 177 -28.23 -8.14 -25.17
N ASP A 178 -28.79 -9.32 -24.92
CA ASP A 178 -28.64 -10.01 -23.63
C ASP A 178 -27.21 -10.54 -23.46
N THR A 179 -26.83 -10.75 -22.20
CA THR A 179 -25.49 -11.22 -21.81
C THR A 179 -25.55 -12.56 -21.10
N ASP A 180 -24.49 -13.35 -21.28
CA ASP A 180 -24.26 -14.62 -20.57
C ASP A 180 -22.84 -14.66 -20.03
N ALA A 181 -22.65 -15.44 -18.98
CA ALA A 181 -21.32 -15.81 -18.51
C ALA A 181 -20.52 -16.53 -19.59
N LEU A 182 -19.23 -16.19 -19.66
CA LEU A 182 -18.25 -16.88 -20.51
C LEU A 182 -17.22 -17.57 -19.63
N HIS A 183 -16.70 -18.69 -20.10
CA HIS A 183 -15.63 -19.41 -19.43
C HIS A 183 -14.40 -19.56 -20.33
N GLN A 184 -13.24 -19.62 -19.68
CA GLN A 184 -11.96 -19.99 -20.29
C GLN A 184 -11.27 -20.98 -19.35
N ASP A 185 -10.69 -22.01 -19.94
CA ASP A 185 -9.96 -23.07 -19.25
C ASP A 185 -8.46 -22.92 -19.54
N LEU A 186 -7.65 -23.13 -18.50
CA LEU A 186 -6.19 -23.03 -18.54
C LEU A 186 -5.59 -24.32 -18.02
N LYS A 187 -4.74 -24.94 -18.82
CA LYS A 187 -3.84 -25.99 -18.34
C LYS A 187 -2.48 -25.37 -18.02
N VAL A 188 -1.99 -25.55 -16.80
CA VAL A 188 -0.59 -25.27 -16.46
C VAL A 188 0.12 -26.60 -16.18
N ARG A 189 1.32 -26.76 -16.70
CA ARG A 189 2.21 -27.88 -16.40
C ARG A 189 3.50 -27.35 -15.83
N VAL A 190 4.08 -28.07 -14.88
CA VAL A 190 5.32 -27.66 -14.24
C VAL A 190 6.27 -28.84 -14.10
N ARG A 191 7.58 -28.58 -14.18
CA ARG A 191 8.61 -29.56 -13.90
C ARG A 191 9.87 -28.89 -13.35
N PRO A 192 10.69 -29.59 -12.56
CA PRO A 192 12.11 -29.28 -12.47
C PRO A 192 12.73 -29.29 -13.88
N VAL A 193 13.68 -28.41 -14.16
CA VAL A 193 14.38 -28.42 -15.46
C VAL A 193 15.08 -29.76 -15.65
N GLY A 194 14.74 -30.46 -16.74
CA GLY A 194 15.22 -31.82 -17.04
C GLY A 194 14.44 -32.95 -16.34
N GLY A 195 13.41 -32.62 -15.56
CA GLY A 195 12.52 -33.58 -14.90
C GLY A 195 11.23 -33.89 -15.68
N GLU A 196 10.32 -34.58 -14.98
CA GLU A 196 9.00 -34.97 -15.48
C GLU A 196 7.96 -33.86 -15.27
N TRP A 197 7.01 -33.76 -16.19
CA TRP A 197 5.90 -32.81 -16.09
C TRP A 197 4.85 -33.29 -15.08
N SER A 198 4.42 -32.39 -14.20
CA SER A 198 3.18 -32.47 -13.45
C SER A 198 2.14 -31.52 -14.04
N ASP A 199 0.87 -31.92 -13.99
CA ASP A 199 -0.26 -31.07 -14.38
C ASP A 199 -0.71 -30.30 -13.13
N GLU A 200 -0.55 -28.97 -13.13
CA GLU A 200 -0.87 -28.08 -12.02
C GLU A 200 -1.88 -27.06 -12.55
N SER A 201 -3.18 -27.14 -12.27
CA SER A 201 -4.14 -26.22 -12.90
C SER A 201 -5.29 -25.80 -11.99
N PRO A 202 -5.64 -24.50 -11.93
CA PRO A 202 -7.01 -24.08 -11.75
C PRO A 202 -7.80 -24.34 -13.04
N ALA A 203 -8.80 -25.22 -12.98
CA ALA A 203 -9.37 -25.81 -14.18
C ALA A 203 -10.18 -24.84 -15.07
N ARG A 204 -10.76 -23.77 -14.50
CA ARG A 204 -11.77 -22.94 -15.20
C ARG A 204 -11.94 -21.56 -14.57
N PHE A 205 -12.03 -20.54 -15.41
CA PHE A 205 -12.45 -19.19 -15.09
C PHE A 205 -13.83 -18.94 -15.68
N SER A 206 -14.77 -18.36 -14.93
CA SER A 206 -16.11 -18.02 -15.44
C SER A 206 -16.61 -16.73 -14.81
N ALA A 207 -17.12 -15.82 -15.63
CA ALA A 207 -17.78 -14.60 -15.17
C ALA A 207 -18.71 -14.06 -16.27
N GLU A 208 -19.56 -13.08 -15.91
CA GLU A 208 -20.39 -12.30 -16.82
C GLU A 208 -20.07 -10.80 -16.61
N THR A 209 -18.94 -10.36 -17.16
CA THR A 209 -18.46 -8.99 -16.99
C THR A 209 -17.58 -8.56 -18.15
N ASN A 210 -17.70 -7.30 -18.56
CA ASN A 210 -16.81 -6.63 -19.50
C ASN A 210 -15.66 -5.87 -18.81
N LYS A 211 -15.56 -5.99 -17.47
CA LYS A 211 -14.45 -5.40 -16.69
C LYS A 211 -13.25 -6.35 -16.68
N PRO A 212 -12.02 -5.81 -16.67
CA PRO A 212 -10.82 -6.63 -16.57
C PRO A 212 -10.84 -7.52 -15.32
N LEU A 213 -10.43 -8.79 -15.49
CA LEU A 213 -10.27 -9.74 -14.39
C LEU A 213 -8.80 -10.13 -14.25
N PHE A 214 -8.33 -10.25 -13.00
CA PHE A 214 -6.95 -10.63 -12.68
C PHE A 214 -6.96 -11.72 -11.63
N TYR A 215 -6.23 -12.81 -11.88
CA TYR A 215 -6.12 -13.95 -10.99
C TYR A 215 -4.63 -14.21 -10.73
N ASN A 216 -4.26 -14.30 -9.45
CA ASN A 216 -2.92 -14.70 -9.03
C ASN A 216 -2.97 -16.10 -8.48
N PHE A 217 -2.02 -16.92 -8.87
CA PHE A 217 -1.87 -18.30 -8.40
C PHE A 217 -0.49 -18.48 -7.80
N LYS A 218 -0.42 -19.27 -6.73
CA LYS A 218 0.83 -19.74 -6.14
C LYS A 218 1.02 -21.18 -6.54
N LEU A 219 2.22 -21.51 -6.98
CA LEU A 219 2.54 -22.88 -7.35
C LEU A 219 2.52 -23.80 -6.11
N SER A 220 2.92 -23.28 -4.95
CA SER A 220 2.85 -23.99 -3.67
C SER A 220 1.45 -24.46 -3.26
N ASP A 221 0.38 -23.90 -3.85
CA ASP A 221 -0.99 -24.34 -3.58
C ASP A 221 -1.31 -25.69 -4.24
N TYR A 222 -0.51 -26.13 -5.22
CA TYR A 222 -0.75 -27.33 -6.01
C TYR A 222 0.40 -28.35 -5.92
N MET A 223 1.64 -27.90 -5.75
CA MET A 223 2.81 -28.78 -5.62
C MET A 223 3.86 -28.25 -4.64
N THR A 224 4.79 -29.10 -4.23
CA THR A 224 5.96 -28.69 -3.45
C THR A 224 6.99 -27.99 -4.34
N VAL A 225 7.26 -26.71 -4.06
CA VAL A 225 8.36 -25.95 -4.67
C VAL A 225 9.61 -26.10 -3.81
N ASN A 226 10.70 -26.58 -4.40
CA ASN A 226 11.96 -26.80 -3.71
C ASN A 226 12.95 -25.67 -4.02
N LYS A 227 13.37 -24.95 -2.99
CA LYS A 227 14.44 -23.95 -3.09
C LYS A 227 15.74 -24.59 -3.59
N GLY A 228 16.44 -23.91 -4.49
CA GLY A 228 17.63 -24.44 -5.17
C GLY A 228 17.30 -25.34 -6.37
N THR A 229 16.04 -25.36 -6.82
CA THR A 229 15.63 -26.04 -8.05
C THR A 229 15.10 -25.04 -9.07
N GLN A 230 15.60 -25.10 -10.30
CA GLN A 230 15.05 -24.36 -11.43
C GLN A 230 13.81 -25.09 -11.98
N TYR A 231 12.77 -24.34 -12.33
CA TYR A 231 11.52 -24.91 -12.84
C TYR A 231 11.24 -24.42 -14.27
N GLN A 232 10.61 -25.31 -15.06
CA GLN A 232 9.98 -24.95 -16.32
C GLN A 232 8.46 -25.08 -16.15
N LEU A 233 7.75 -24.04 -16.56
CA LEU A 233 6.30 -23.94 -16.56
C LEU A 233 5.81 -23.88 -18.00
N GLU A 234 4.65 -24.45 -18.25
CA GLU A 234 3.96 -24.38 -19.53
C GLU A 234 2.49 -24.01 -19.31
N PHE A 235 2.00 -23.01 -20.05
CA PHE A 235 0.66 -22.48 -19.96
C PHE A 235 -0.05 -22.69 -21.29
N THR A 236 -1.22 -23.35 -21.28
CA THR A 236 -1.99 -23.64 -22.48
C THR A 236 -3.46 -23.29 -22.27
N ALA A 237 -4.00 -22.40 -23.11
CA ALA A 237 -5.45 -22.19 -23.14
C ALA A 237 -6.12 -23.40 -23.79
N THR A 238 -7.10 -24.00 -23.12
CA THR A 238 -7.75 -25.24 -23.58
C THR A 238 -9.21 -25.05 -23.98
N THR A 239 -9.77 -23.86 -23.79
CA THR A 239 -11.05 -23.46 -24.39
C THR A 239 -10.82 -22.82 -25.74
N ASN A 240 -11.46 -23.34 -26.78
CA ASN A 240 -11.40 -22.75 -28.11
C ASN A 240 -12.20 -21.45 -28.15
N SER A 241 -11.51 -20.33 -28.39
CA SER A 241 -12.08 -19.01 -28.54
C SER A 241 -12.45 -18.73 -30.01
N SER A 242 -13.74 -18.71 -30.36
CA SER A 242 -14.16 -18.26 -31.70
C SER A 242 -14.16 -16.72 -31.80
N ASN A 243 -13.83 -16.17 -32.97
CA ASN A 243 -13.74 -14.72 -33.31
C ASN A 243 -14.94 -13.81 -32.93
N ARG A 244 -16.04 -14.35 -32.39
CA ARG A 244 -17.22 -13.58 -31.99
C ARG A 244 -17.26 -13.19 -30.51
N TYR A 245 -16.30 -13.64 -29.70
CA TYR A 245 -16.32 -13.45 -28.26
C TYR A 245 -15.07 -12.71 -27.75
N ILE A 246 -15.28 -11.91 -26.73
CA ILE A 246 -14.22 -11.19 -26.00
C ILE A 246 -13.73 -12.15 -24.92
N ASN A 247 -12.65 -12.90 -25.18
CA ASN A 247 -12.25 -13.99 -24.29
C ASN A 247 -10.76 -14.33 -24.28
N GLY A 248 -9.92 -13.41 -24.74
CA GLY A 248 -8.47 -13.55 -24.65
C GLY A 248 -8.04 -13.78 -23.20
N ILE A 249 -7.38 -14.89 -22.95
CA ILE A 249 -6.69 -15.19 -21.71
C ILE A 249 -5.22 -14.79 -21.88
N TRP A 250 -4.71 -13.99 -20.95
CA TRP A 250 -3.36 -13.42 -21.05
C TRP A 250 -2.51 -13.87 -19.87
N LEU A 251 -1.30 -14.33 -20.16
CA LEU A 251 -0.26 -14.52 -19.15
C LEU A 251 0.39 -13.16 -18.91
N ARG A 252 0.06 -12.53 -17.78
CA ARG A 252 0.49 -11.17 -17.49
C ARG A 252 1.92 -11.15 -16.95
N SER A 253 2.19 -11.98 -15.95
CA SER A 253 3.48 -12.02 -15.26
C SER A 253 3.71 -13.33 -14.55
N ILE A 254 4.98 -13.67 -14.38
CA ILE A 254 5.43 -14.73 -13.47
C ILE A 254 6.38 -14.09 -12.46
N ARG A 255 6.36 -14.54 -11.21
CA ARG A 255 7.15 -14.00 -10.12
C ARG A 255 7.87 -15.09 -9.37
N GLU A 256 9.16 -14.89 -9.14
CA GLU A 256 9.91 -15.64 -8.14
C GLU A 256 9.66 -14.98 -6.78
N VAL A 257 9.21 -15.77 -5.80
CA VAL A 257 8.89 -15.29 -4.44
C VAL A 257 9.94 -15.81 -3.48
N VAL A 258 10.61 -14.88 -2.78
CA VAL A 258 11.60 -15.21 -1.75
C VAL A 258 11.05 -14.75 -0.40
N ASP A 259 10.95 -15.68 0.54
CA ASP A 259 10.53 -15.37 1.90
C ASP A 259 11.70 -14.66 2.62
N VAL A 260 11.52 -13.36 2.84
CA VAL A 260 12.50 -12.49 3.47
C VAL A 260 11.77 -11.61 4.48
N ALA A 261 12.00 -11.88 5.76
CA ALA A 261 11.43 -11.07 6.82
C ALA A 261 12.17 -9.73 6.93
N PHE A 262 11.55 -8.66 6.46
CA PHE A 262 12.07 -7.29 6.54
C PHE A 262 11.89 -6.69 7.96
N THR A 263 12.52 -7.30 8.97
CA THR A 263 12.43 -6.89 10.39
C THR A 263 13.32 -5.70 10.73
N TYR A 264 14.53 -5.63 10.18
CA TYR A 264 15.53 -4.58 10.40
C TYR A 264 15.68 -4.05 11.86
N PRO A 265 16.01 -4.87 12.87
CA PRO A 265 16.22 -4.43 14.25
C PRO A 265 17.07 -3.16 14.38
N GLY A 266 16.68 -2.26 15.29
CA GLY A 266 17.38 -0.97 15.47
C GLY A 266 17.07 0.09 14.41
N LYS A 267 16.16 -0.18 13.47
CA LYS A 267 15.69 0.79 12.49
C LYS A 267 14.19 1.01 12.63
N ALA A 268 13.77 2.26 12.72
CA ALA A 268 12.36 2.58 12.57
C ALA A 268 11.91 2.24 11.15
N LEU A 269 10.72 1.68 11.02
CA LEU A 269 10.14 1.26 9.75
C LEU A 269 8.73 1.81 9.62
N VAL A 270 8.35 2.18 8.40
CA VAL A 270 6.98 2.52 8.01
C VAL A 270 6.62 1.71 6.76
N GLY A 271 5.56 0.92 6.85
CA GLY A 271 5.02 0.14 5.74
C GLY A 271 3.62 0.62 5.41
N ILE A 272 3.38 0.88 4.13
CA ILE A 272 2.09 1.34 3.64
C ILE A 272 1.53 0.26 2.73
N LYS A 273 0.34 -0.23 3.07
CA LYS A 273 -0.44 -1.12 2.21
C LYS A 273 -1.63 -0.35 1.69
N ALA A 274 -1.70 -0.10 0.39
CA ALA A 274 -2.83 0.55 -0.24
C ALA A 274 -3.27 -0.25 -1.46
N VAL A 275 -4.57 -0.23 -1.76
CA VAL A 275 -5.12 -0.85 -2.97
C VAL A 275 -4.95 0.14 -4.12
N ALA A 276 -4.43 -0.34 -5.25
CA ALA A 276 -4.37 0.46 -6.47
C ALA A 276 -5.80 0.80 -6.90
N THR A 277 -6.09 2.10 -6.98
CA THR A 277 -7.36 2.66 -7.45
C THR A 277 -7.06 3.73 -8.49
N SER A 278 -8.07 4.35 -9.09
CA SER A 278 -7.85 5.54 -9.91
C SER A 278 -7.13 6.66 -9.15
N GLN A 279 -7.34 6.75 -7.83
CA GLN A 279 -6.70 7.73 -6.95
C GLN A 279 -5.24 7.37 -6.60
N LEU A 280 -4.85 6.10 -6.76
CA LEU A 280 -3.49 5.59 -6.50
C LEU A 280 -3.00 4.85 -7.74
N SER A 281 -2.59 5.64 -8.74
CA SER A 281 -2.06 5.13 -10.02
C SER A 281 -0.80 5.90 -10.43
N GLY A 282 0.07 5.24 -11.20
CA GLY A 282 1.34 5.82 -11.63
C GLY A 282 2.39 5.90 -10.52
N ARG A 283 3.24 6.93 -10.58
CA ARG A 283 4.25 7.20 -9.55
C ARG A 283 3.54 7.59 -8.25
N ILE A 284 3.91 6.92 -7.17
CA ILE A 284 3.42 7.22 -5.81
C ILE A 284 4.59 7.83 -5.04
N ASP A 285 4.47 9.12 -4.73
CA ASP A 285 5.40 9.80 -3.83
C ASP A 285 4.89 9.63 -2.39
N VAL A 286 5.73 9.05 -1.54
CA VAL A 286 5.44 8.82 -0.13
C VAL A 286 6.21 9.82 0.70
N LYS A 287 5.50 10.65 1.48
CA LYS A 287 6.10 11.55 2.47
C LYS A 287 5.62 11.13 3.85
N VAL A 288 6.55 10.94 4.78
CA VAL A 288 6.24 10.68 6.18
C VAL A 288 6.78 11.86 6.98
N ILE A 289 5.89 12.57 7.68
CA ILE A 289 6.29 13.68 8.54
C ILE A 289 6.11 13.21 9.99
N ARG A 290 7.21 12.74 10.59
CA ARG A 290 7.25 12.22 11.96
C ARG A 290 8.62 12.44 12.60
N GLU A 291 8.61 12.53 13.93
CA GLU A 291 9.77 12.36 14.81
C GLU A 291 9.52 11.19 15.77
#